data_AF-A0A1A1Z2M1-F1
#
_entry.id   AF-A0A1A1Z2M1-F1
#
_cell.length_a   1.000
_cell.length_b   1.000
_cell.length_c   1.000
_cell.angle_alpha   90.00
_cell.angle_beta   90.00
_cell.angle_gamma   90.00
#
_symmetry.space_group_name_H-M   'P 1'
#
loop_
_entity.id
_entity.type
_entity.pdbx_description
1 polymer ?
#
loop_
_entity_poly.entity_id
_entity_poly.type
_entity_poly.pdbx_seq_one_letter_code
_entity_poly.pdbx_strand_id
1 'polypeptide(L)'
;MVGIHFLREASSCDLWIQFDFSQAASNYSGLAGVLAGFAFLAIMLVLNRQHRRDGAIDAAIEHRQDNRFLTALGSACVGLITAATLFSLLSGEEGCALISGRALSKEVLAGVAFHFSVYTLLFGAVQLISAATLGVHFRFIVAVLAPPVVVSFIVASLDELALSLANPPQQPVGPHESLAPGWTDASASLWNFAHNVMTWLIPTVFALCLAMWLAGFRWRRATEPPHGLNATMTRVVSTALTYLPYASLALVAYAVWRTAMLGRLSVGAHIGANQAKVLVLVCTLVVVLQSASLSFSRGDDRPPAFEGDDGVTR
;
A
#
# COMPACT_ATOMS: atom_id res chain seq x y z
N MET A 1 -44.56 -11.90 33.91
CA MET A 1 -43.09 -11.75 33.83
C MET A 1 -42.58 -12.78 32.84
N VAL A 2 -42.27 -12.37 31.61
CA VAL A 2 -41.73 -13.26 30.57
C VAL A 2 -40.21 -13.19 30.71
N GLY A 3 -39.61 -14.29 31.17
CA GLY A 3 -38.16 -14.45 31.26
C GLY A 3 -37.57 -14.62 29.86
N ILE A 4 -36.87 -13.60 29.38
CA ILE A 4 -36.07 -13.69 28.16
C ILE A 4 -34.82 -14.50 28.52
N HIS A 5 -34.86 -15.80 28.25
CA HIS A 5 -33.66 -16.63 28.25
C HIS A 5 -32.78 -16.19 27.08
N PHE A 6 -31.78 -15.36 27.36
CA PHE A 6 -30.62 -15.21 26.48
C PHE A 6 -29.92 -16.58 26.41
N LEU A 7 -30.23 -17.35 25.37
CA LEU A 7 -29.38 -18.46 24.93
C LEU A 7 -28.05 -17.87 24.44
N ARG A 8 -27.08 -17.74 25.35
CA ARG A 8 -25.68 -17.55 25.02
C ARG A 8 -24.86 -18.66 25.69
N GLU A 9 -25.14 -19.90 25.32
CA GLU A 9 -24.05 -20.87 25.20
C GLU A 9 -23.28 -20.51 23.93
N ALA A 10 -22.45 -19.46 24.02
CA ALA A 10 -21.39 -19.29 23.06
C ALA A 10 -20.40 -20.42 23.35
N SER A 11 -20.44 -21.49 22.54
CA SER A 11 -19.34 -22.45 22.51
C SER A 11 -18.04 -21.65 22.44
N SER A 12 -17.13 -21.87 23.39
CA SER A 12 -15.84 -21.20 23.45
C SER A 12 -15.10 -21.51 22.16
N CYS A 13 -15.13 -20.56 21.22
CA CYS A 13 -14.36 -20.62 19.99
C CYS A 13 -12.90 -20.41 20.37
N ASP A 14 -12.22 -21.50 20.67
CA ASP A 14 -10.83 -21.48 21.07
C ASP A 14 -9.96 -21.12 19.85
N LEU A 15 -9.00 -20.22 20.07
CA LEU A 15 -8.22 -19.65 18.98
C LEU A 15 -7.09 -20.62 18.59
N TRP A 16 -7.41 -21.58 17.72
CA TRP A 16 -6.47 -22.62 17.29
C TRP A 16 -5.26 -22.08 16.49
N ILE A 17 -5.35 -20.85 15.99
CA ILE A 17 -4.27 -20.17 15.25
C ILE A 17 -3.21 -19.57 16.20
N GLN A 18 -3.38 -19.63 17.54
CA GLN A 18 -2.45 -19.11 18.57
C GLN A 18 -2.04 -17.62 18.45
N PHE A 19 -2.44 -16.92 17.38
CA PHE A 19 -2.13 -15.52 17.13
C PHE A 19 -3.37 -14.63 17.23
N ASP A 20 -3.35 -13.66 18.15
CA ASP A 20 -4.44 -12.72 18.35
C ASP A 20 -4.26 -11.45 17.49
N PHE A 21 -4.96 -11.44 16.36
CA PHE A 21 -4.96 -10.33 15.40
C PHE A 21 -5.55 -9.03 15.95
N SER A 22 -6.45 -9.11 16.94
CA SER A 22 -7.09 -7.92 17.51
C SER A 22 -6.05 -7.02 18.22
N GLN A 23 -5.07 -7.65 18.87
CA GLN A 23 -3.98 -6.96 19.55
C GLN A 23 -3.02 -6.31 18.55
N ALA A 24 -2.65 -7.02 17.49
CA ALA A 24 -1.80 -6.48 16.42
C ALA A 24 -2.47 -5.32 15.68
N ALA A 25 -3.79 -5.41 15.44
CA ALA A 25 -4.56 -4.37 14.77
C ALA A 25 -4.51 -3.02 15.51
N SER A 26 -4.49 -3.01 16.85
CA SER A 26 -4.33 -1.78 17.63
C SER A 26 -3.00 -1.06 17.32
N ASN A 27 -1.90 -1.82 17.21
CA ASN A 27 -0.59 -1.27 16.86
C ASN A 27 -0.57 -0.71 15.43
N TYR A 28 -1.17 -1.43 14.48
CA TYR A 28 -1.27 -0.95 13.09
C TYR A 28 -2.16 0.30 12.98
N SER A 29 -3.24 0.38 13.77
CA SER A 29 -4.08 1.57 13.85
C SER A 29 -3.29 2.80 14.31
N GLY A 30 -2.52 2.65 15.41
CA GLY A 30 -1.65 3.70 15.93
C GLY A 30 -0.60 4.15 14.90
N LEU A 31 0.09 3.20 14.26
CA LEU A 31 1.08 3.48 13.22
C LEU A 31 0.47 4.23 12.03
N ALA A 32 -0.70 3.79 11.55
CA ALA A 32 -1.42 4.44 10.46
C ALA A 32 -1.81 5.89 10.80
N GLY A 33 -2.30 6.12 12.03
CA GLY A 33 -2.62 7.47 12.53
C GLY A 33 -1.40 8.39 12.57
N VAL A 34 -0.25 7.90 13.06
CA VAL A 34 1.00 8.67 13.09
C VAL A 34 1.46 9.05 11.67
N LEU A 35 1.44 8.09 10.73
CA LEU A 35 1.81 8.36 9.34
C LEU A 35 0.84 9.34 8.65
N ALA A 36 -0.46 9.27 8.97
CA ALA A 36 -1.44 10.25 8.48
C ALA A 36 -1.12 11.66 8.99
N GLY A 37 -0.68 11.79 10.24
CA GLY A 37 -0.21 13.06 10.81
C GLY A 37 1.00 13.62 10.06
N PHE A 38 1.99 12.78 9.74
CA PHE A 38 3.14 13.20 8.91
C PHE A 38 2.71 13.66 7.51
N ALA A 39 1.78 12.94 6.88
CA ALA A 39 1.23 13.33 5.58
C ALA A 39 0.54 14.71 5.65
N PHE A 40 -0.27 14.94 6.70
CA PHE A 40 -0.95 16.21 6.94
C PHE A 40 0.04 17.36 7.16
N LEU A 41 1.08 17.16 7.97
CA LEU A 41 2.13 18.16 8.18
C LEU A 41 2.85 18.49 6.86
N ALA A 42 3.17 17.50 6.04
CA ALA A 42 3.78 17.73 4.73
C ALA A 42 2.87 18.55 3.79
N ILE A 43 1.56 18.28 3.79
CA ILE A 43 0.56 19.09 3.07
C ILE A 43 0.59 20.54 3.56
N MET A 44 0.56 20.76 4.87
CA MET A 44 0.56 22.10 5.46
C MET A 44 1.83 22.90 5.13
N LEU A 45 3.00 22.25 5.17
CA LEU A 45 4.28 22.88 4.80
C LEU A 45 4.27 23.37 3.35
N VAL A 46 3.69 22.58 2.45
CA VAL A 46 3.55 22.97 1.04
C VAL A 46 2.62 24.15 0.89
N LEU A 47 1.42 24.07 1.47
CA LEU A 47 0.42 25.12 1.33
C LEU A 47 0.96 26.45 1.86
N ASN A 48 1.74 26.42 2.95
CA ASN A 48 2.41 27.60 3.48
C ASN A 48 3.48 28.15 2.51
N ARG A 49 4.26 27.28 1.85
CA ARG A 49 5.22 27.67 0.80
C ARG A 49 4.51 28.32 -0.39
N GLN A 50 3.34 27.83 -0.78
CA GLN A 50 2.55 28.41 -1.88
C GLN A 50 2.00 29.79 -1.52
N HIS A 51 1.57 30.00 -0.28
CA HIS A 51 1.01 31.27 0.18
C HIS A 51 2.05 32.41 0.20
N ARG A 52 3.34 32.08 0.37
CA ARG A 52 4.43 33.05 0.51
C ARG A 52 5.06 33.51 -0.83
N ARG A 53 4.41 33.28 -1.98
CA ARG A 53 5.02 33.49 -3.31
C ARG A 53 4.42 34.64 -4.11
N ASP A 54 5.30 35.54 -4.55
CA ASP A 54 4.98 36.79 -5.28
C ASP A 54 5.41 36.82 -6.77
N GLY A 55 5.75 35.68 -7.41
CA GLY A 55 6.27 35.66 -8.80
C GLY A 55 5.47 34.80 -9.78
N ALA A 56 5.22 35.29 -11.02
CA ALA A 56 4.19 34.74 -11.92
C ALA A 56 4.63 33.66 -12.94
N ILE A 57 5.91 33.59 -13.36
CA ILE A 57 6.31 32.78 -14.54
C ILE A 57 6.89 31.40 -14.15
N ASP A 58 7.81 31.32 -13.18
CA ASP A 58 8.26 30.04 -12.62
C ASP A 58 7.17 29.33 -11.79
N ALA A 59 6.17 30.10 -11.32
CA ALA A 59 5.07 29.58 -10.53
C ALA A 59 4.17 28.59 -11.29
N ALA A 60 4.04 28.66 -12.61
CA ALA A 60 3.09 27.80 -13.33
C ALA A 60 3.56 26.34 -13.46
N ILE A 61 4.87 26.11 -13.69
CA ILE A 61 5.45 24.77 -13.75
C ILE A 61 5.51 24.19 -12.35
N GLU A 62 5.92 25.00 -11.38
CA GLU A 62 6.02 24.59 -9.99
C GLU A 62 4.66 24.30 -9.36
N HIS A 63 3.63 25.11 -9.64
CA HIS A 63 2.27 24.88 -9.16
C HIS A 63 1.68 23.56 -9.68
N ARG A 64 2.00 23.13 -10.91
CA ARG A 64 1.58 21.81 -11.41
C ARG A 64 2.29 20.67 -10.68
N GLN A 65 3.57 20.83 -10.35
CA GLN A 65 4.30 19.86 -9.53
C GLN A 65 3.73 19.81 -8.11
N ASP A 66 3.39 20.97 -7.56
CA ASP A 66 2.74 21.10 -6.27
C ASP A 66 1.41 20.37 -6.19
N ASN A 67 0.53 20.60 -7.16
CA ASN A 67 -0.76 19.94 -7.19
C ASN A 67 -0.63 18.40 -7.27
N ARG A 68 0.39 17.88 -7.97
CA ARG A 68 0.61 16.42 -8.08
C ARG A 68 1.01 15.80 -6.75
N PHE A 69 1.98 16.38 -6.05
CA PHE A 69 2.37 15.82 -4.76
C PHE A 69 1.30 16.09 -3.69
N LEU A 70 0.59 17.23 -3.73
CA LEU A 70 -0.54 17.50 -2.81
C LEU A 70 -1.64 16.46 -2.98
N THR A 71 -1.93 16.09 -4.22
CA THR A 71 -2.87 15.00 -4.53
C THR A 71 -2.37 13.68 -3.96
N ALA A 72 -1.08 13.34 -4.16
CA ALA A 72 -0.50 12.12 -3.61
C ALA A 72 -0.54 12.08 -2.08
N LEU A 73 -0.08 13.13 -1.41
CA LEU A 73 -0.11 13.25 0.05
C LEU A 73 -1.53 13.26 0.60
N GLY A 74 -2.46 13.96 -0.06
CA GLY A 74 -3.87 14.00 0.32
C GLY A 74 -4.50 12.61 0.24
N SER A 75 -4.28 11.90 -0.88
CA SER A 75 -4.75 10.52 -1.04
C SER A 75 -4.16 9.57 -0.01
N ALA A 76 -2.86 9.70 0.29
CA ALA A 76 -2.19 8.92 1.32
C ALA A 76 -2.72 9.24 2.72
N CYS A 77 -2.95 10.51 3.04
CA CYS A 77 -3.50 10.95 4.33
C CYS A 77 -4.90 10.36 4.55
N VAL A 78 -5.81 10.54 3.58
CA VAL A 78 -7.17 9.97 3.63
C VAL A 78 -7.10 8.44 3.75
N GLY A 79 -6.22 7.80 2.99
CA GLY A 79 -6.10 6.35 3.02
C GLY A 79 -5.50 5.81 4.33
N LEU A 80 -4.56 6.52 4.96
CA LEU A 80 -4.00 6.17 6.26
C LEU A 80 -5.01 6.39 7.39
N ILE A 81 -5.79 7.47 7.37
CA ILE A 81 -6.91 7.68 8.32
C ILE A 81 -7.89 6.51 8.18
N THR A 82 -8.23 6.17 6.94
CA THR A 82 -9.12 5.05 6.66
C THR A 82 -8.56 3.73 7.19
N ALA A 83 -7.29 3.42 6.92
CA ALA A 83 -6.63 2.24 7.44
C ALA A 83 -6.63 2.21 8.97
N ALA A 84 -6.35 3.34 9.63
CA ALA A 84 -6.41 3.46 11.08
C ALA A 84 -7.82 3.13 11.60
N THR A 85 -8.87 3.67 10.97
CA THR A 85 -10.26 3.35 11.35
C THR A 85 -10.59 1.88 11.14
N LEU A 86 -10.16 1.26 10.03
CA LEU A 86 -10.41 -0.16 9.76
C LEU A 86 -9.70 -1.06 10.79
N PHE A 87 -8.44 -0.77 11.11
CA PHE A 87 -7.70 -1.50 12.14
C PHE A 87 -8.27 -1.27 13.55
N SER A 88 -8.73 -0.06 13.88
CA SER A 88 -9.42 0.21 15.15
C SER A 88 -10.75 -0.53 15.26
N LEU A 89 -11.46 -0.75 14.16
CA LEU A 89 -12.66 -1.58 14.14
C LEU A 89 -12.32 -3.07 14.29
N LEU A 90 -11.20 -3.51 13.69
CA LEU A 90 -10.70 -4.88 13.81
C LEU A 90 -10.23 -5.20 15.23
N SER A 91 -9.60 -4.25 15.93
CA SER A 91 -9.16 -4.44 17.32
C SER A 91 -10.31 -4.63 18.32
N GLY A 92 -11.54 -4.31 17.92
CA GLY A 92 -12.75 -4.56 18.71
C GLY A 92 -13.49 -5.86 18.35
N GLU A 93 -12.96 -6.68 17.44
CA GLU A 93 -13.52 -8.00 17.16
C GLU A 93 -13.06 -9.01 18.22
N GLU A 94 -14.00 -9.81 18.74
CA GLU A 94 -13.74 -10.78 19.79
C GLU A 94 -14.43 -12.13 19.50
N GLY A 95 -13.93 -13.21 20.12
CA GLY A 95 -14.56 -14.54 20.10
C GLY A 95 -14.55 -15.19 18.71
N CYS A 96 -15.67 -15.84 18.35
CA CYS A 96 -15.76 -16.64 17.12
C CYS A 96 -15.49 -15.87 15.83
N ALA A 97 -15.61 -14.53 15.83
CA ALA A 97 -15.32 -13.70 14.67
C ALA A 97 -13.83 -13.72 14.27
N LEU A 98 -12.94 -13.97 15.24
CA LEU A 98 -11.50 -14.07 15.02
C LEU A 98 -11.11 -15.32 14.20
N ILE A 99 -11.86 -16.41 14.36
CA ILE A 99 -11.59 -17.69 13.68
C ILE A 99 -12.52 -17.99 12.51
N SER A 100 -13.64 -17.28 12.36
CA SER A 100 -14.66 -17.55 11.34
C SER A 100 -14.43 -16.82 10.00
N GLY A 101 -13.21 -16.31 9.75
CA GLY A 101 -12.81 -15.68 8.49
C GLY A 101 -13.24 -14.21 8.30
N ARG A 102 -14.19 -13.69 9.08
CA ARG A 102 -14.57 -12.26 9.01
C ARG A 102 -13.45 -11.33 9.46
N ALA A 103 -12.86 -11.57 10.62
CA ALA A 103 -11.77 -10.74 11.14
C ALA A 103 -10.60 -10.71 10.15
N LEU A 104 -10.16 -11.87 9.65
CA LEU A 104 -9.05 -11.93 8.68
C LEU A 104 -9.41 -11.34 7.32
N SER A 105 -10.67 -11.43 6.89
CA SER A 105 -11.11 -10.71 5.67
C SER A 105 -11.04 -9.20 5.84
N LYS A 106 -11.40 -8.69 7.03
CA LYS A 106 -11.24 -7.27 7.37
C LYS A 106 -9.77 -6.88 7.46
N GLU A 107 -8.93 -7.75 7.98
CA GLU A 107 -7.49 -7.56 8.03
C GLU A 107 -6.86 -7.44 6.65
N VAL A 108 -7.17 -8.35 5.72
CA VAL A 108 -6.68 -8.26 4.33
C VAL A 108 -7.07 -6.91 3.71
N LEU A 109 -8.32 -6.48 3.89
CA LEU A 109 -8.81 -5.21 3.35
C LEU A 109 -8.16 -3.99 4.04
N ALA A 110 -7.99 -4.01 5.37
CA ALA A 110 -7.30 -2.98 6.13
C ALA A 110 -5.81 -2.91 5.76
N GLY A 111 -5.17 -4.06 5.60
CA GLY A 111 -3.80 -4.23 5.15
C GLY A 111 -3.60 -3.65 3.75
N VAL A 112 -4.49 -3.95 2.80
CA VAL A 112 -4.45 -3.32 1.46
C VAL A 112 -4.55 -1.80 1.59
N ALA A 113 -5.54 -1.28 2.35
CA ALA A 113 -5.68 0.16 2.54
C ALA A 113 -4.41 0.79 3.14
N PHE A 114 -3.82 0.15 4.15
CA PHE A 114 -2.62 0.62 4.82
C PHE A 114 -1.41 0.64 3.89
N HIS A 115 -1.03 -0.50 3.30
CA HIS A 115 0.20 -0.60 2.52
C HIS A 115 0.14 0.27 1.26
N PHE A 116 -1.02 0.41 0.61
CA PHE A 116 -1.18 1.34 -0.51
C PHE A 116 -1.04 2.80 -0.10
N SER A 117 -1.56 3.16 1.07
CA SER A 117 -1.49 4.53 1.55
C SER A 117 -0.07 4.88 2.01
N VAL A 118 0.64 3.94 2.64
CA VAL A 118 2.08 4.07 2.94
C VAL A 118 2.88 4.19 1.66
N TYR A 119 2.63 3.34 0.67
CA TYR A 119 3.35 3.42 -0.60
C TYR A 119 3.08 4.73 -1.35
N THR A 120 1.83 5.20 -1.32
CA THR A 120 1.43 6.49 -1.90
C THR A 120 2.05 7.68 -1.13
N LEU A 121 2.21 7.56 0.18
CA LEU A 121 2.94 8.53 1.01
C LEU A 121 4.42 8.61 0.58
N LEU A 122 5.08 7.46 0.46
CA LEU A 122 6.48 7.37 0.00
C LEU A 122 6.63 7.91 -1.44
N PHE A 123 5.67 7.58 -2.31
CA PHE A 123 5.59 8.09 -3.68
C PHE A 123 5.44 9.62 -3.72
N GLY A 124 4.64 10.21 -2.82
CA GLY A 124 4.55 11.66 -2.64
C GLY A 124 5.83 12.27 -2.07
N ALA A 125 6.44 11.62 -1.08
CA ALA A 125 7.68 12.08 -0.44
C ALA A 125 8.86 12.12 -1.43
N VAL A 126 8.98 11.13 -2.32
CA VAL A 126 10.01 11.13 -3.38
C VAL A 126 9.87 12.34 -4.30
N GLN A 127 8.64 12.79 -4.57
CA GLN A 127 8.40 13.97 -5.40
C GLN A 127 8.70 15.29 -4.67
N LEU A 128 8.64 15.30 -3.34
CA LEU A 128 9.02 16.45 -2.51
C LEU A 128 10.54 16.62 -2.39
N ILE A 129 11.29 15.51 -2.31
CA ILE A 129 12.75 15.52 -2.13
C ILE A 129 13.41 15.71 -3.51
N SER A 130 13.53 16.97 -3.97
CA SER A 130 14.23 17.32 -5.23
C SER A 130 15.73 17.58 -5.07
N ALA A 131 16.33 17.28 -3.90
CA ALA A 131 17.77 17.48 -3.68
C ALA A 131 18.58 16.39 -4.40
N ALA A 132 19.46 16.80 -5.32
CA ALA A 132 20.04 15.98 -6.39
C ALA A 132 20.80 14.70 -5.95
N THR A 133 21.24 14.57 -4.70
CA THR A 133 21.96 13.36 -4.22
C THR A 133 21.09 12.45 -3.36
N LEU A 134 20.32 12.98 -2.40
CA LEU A 134 19.43 12.19 -1.55
C LEU A 134 18.22 11.65 -2.33
N GLY A 135 17.75 12.42 -3.32
CA GLY A 135 16.59 12.07 -4.14
C GLY A 135 16.79 10.77 -4.92
N VAL A 136 17.98 10.51 -5.46
CA VAL A 136 18.24 9.31 -6.28
C VAL A 136 18.16 8.02 -5.45
N HIS A 137 18.78 8.00 -4.27
CA HIS A 137 18.78 6.83 -3.40
C HIS A 137 17.39 6.56 -2.82
N PHE A 138 16.70 7.60 -2.36
CA PHE A 138 15.35 7.45 -1.83
C PHE A 138 14.38 6.98 -2.91
N ARG A 139 14.49 7.55 -4.12
CA ARG A 139 13.71 7.12 -5.28
C ARG A 139 14.00 5.68 -5.68
N PHE A 140 15.25 5.21 -5.58
CA PHE A 140 15.58 3.78 -5.79
C PHE A 140 14.87 2.89 -4.77
N ILE A 141 14.93 3.25 -3.48
CA ILE A 141 14.26 2.48 -2.42
C ILE A 141 12.76 2.38 -2.70
N VAL A 142 12.10 3.50 -3.03
CA VAL A 142 10.65 3.52 -3.28
C VAL A 142 10.27 2.90 -4.63
N ALA A 143 11.10 3.01 -5.66
CA ALA A 143 10.80 2.43 -6.97
C ALA A 143 11.12 0.92 -7.04
N VAL A 144 12.11 0.43 -6.30
CA VAL A 144 12.61 -0.95 -6.46
C VAL A 144 12.32 -1.82 -5.24
N LEU A 145 12.54 -1.31 -4.02
CA LEU A 145 12.44 -2.11 -2.79
C LEU A 145 11.02 -2.09 -2.19
N ALA A 146 10.35 -0.93 -2.21
CA ALA A 146 9.01 -0.82 -1.64
C ALA A 146 7.94 -1.68 -2.37
N PRO A 147 7.93 -1.80 -3.71
CA PRO A 147 6.95 -2.63 -4.42
C PRO A 147 6.87 -4.10 -3.98
N PRO A 148 7.97 -4.88 -3.98
CA PRO A 148 7.90 -6.27 -3.54
C PRO A 148 7.53 -6.35 -2.07
N VAL A 149 7.99 -5.43 -1.20
CA VAL A 149 7.62 -5.43 0.22
C VAL A 149 6.11 -5.25 0.40
N VAL A 150 5.50 -4.29 -0.30
CA VAL A 150 4.04 -4.07 -0.28
C VAL A 150 3.29 -5.31 -0.75
N VAL A 151 3.73 -5.93 -1.85
CA VAL A 151 3.11 -7.17 -2.36
C VAL A 151 3.28 -8.31 -1.36
N SER A 152 4.45 -8.48 -0.75
CA SER A 152 4.70 -9.51 0.26
C SER A 152 3.74 -9.40 1.44
N PHE A 153 3.52 -8.20 1.97
CA PHE A 153 2.59 -8.01 3.10
C PHE A 153 1.15 -8.33 2.72
N ILE A 154 0.71 -7.94 1.52
CA ILE A 154 -0.64 -8.27 1.05
C ILE A 154 -0.79 -9.79 0.89
N VAL A 155 0.24 -10.47 0.37
CA VAL A 155 0.23 -11.94 0.19
C VAL A 155 0.29 -12.66 1.53
N ALA A 156 1.07 -12.19 2.50
CA ALA A 156 1.10 -12.76 3.85
C ALA A 156 -0.29 -12.76 4.51
N SER A 157 -1.06 -11.67 4.34
CA SER A 157 -2.44 -11.61 4.84
C SER A 157 -3.38 -12.62 4.15
N LEU A 158 -3.06 -13.09 2.94
CA LEU A 158 -3.80 -14.17 2.28
C LEU A 158 -3.52 -15.54 2.91
N ASP A 159 -2.28 -15.82 3.33
CA ASP A 159 -1.96 -17.08 4.02
C ASP A 159 -2.75 -17.20 5.32
N GLU A 160 -2.83 -16.12 6.08
CA GLU A 160 -3.63 -16.03 7.30
C GLU A 160 -5.12 -16.25 7.00
N LEU A 161 -5.66 -15.56 5.98
CA LEU A 161 -7.04 -15.77 5.54
C LEU A 161 -7.29 -17.23 5.14
N ALA A 162 -6.38 -17.85 4.38
CA ALA A 162 -6.51 -19.26 3.98
C ALA A 162 -6.63 -20.18 5.20
N LEU A 163 -5.81 -19.94 6.23
CA LEU A 163 -5.86 -20.71 7.48
C LEU A 163 -7.20 -20.53 8.20
N SER A 164 -7.74 -19.31 8.31
CA SER A 164 -9.06 -19.12 8.95
C SER A 164 -10.23 -19.75 8.19
N LEU A 165 -10.09 -19.95 6.89
CA LEU A 165 -11.11 -20.61 6.07
C LEU A 165 -10.96 -22.14 6.07
N ALA A 166 -9.90 -22.67 6.67
CA ALA A 166 -9.70 -24.09 6.84
C ALA A 166 -10.40 -24.58 8.12
N ASN A 167 -10.72 -25.86 8.17
CA ASN A 167 -11.31 -26.45 9.38
C ASN A 167 -10.22 -26.61 10.46
N PRO A 168 -10.56 -26.39 11.74
CA PRO A 168 -9.62 -26.61 12.83
C PRO A 168 -9.16 -28.08 12.84
N PRO A 169 -7.90 -28.35 13.20
CA PRO A 169 -7.40 -29.71 13.31
C PRO A 169 -8.20 -30.49 14.37
N GLN A 170 -8.42 -31.79 14.12
CA GLN A 170 -9.20 -32.66 15.02
C GLN A 170 -8.48 -32.93 16.34
N GLN A 171 -7.17 -32.72 16.39
CA GLN A 171 -6.35 -32.89 17.59
C GLN A 171 -5.60 -31.59 17.90
N PRO A 172 -5.46 -31.20 19.18
CA PRO A 172 -4.63 -30.08 19.57
C PRO A 172 -3.20 -30.34 19.10
N VAL A 173 -2.62 -29.38 18.36
CA VAL A 173 -1.26 -29.50 17.83
C VAL A 173 -0.28 -29.45 19.02
N GLY A 174 0.55 -30.49 19.16
CA GLY A 174 1.58 -30.53 20.20
C GLY A 174 2.65 -29.45 19.97
N PRO A 175 3.39 -29.05 21.01
CA PRO A 175 4.54 -28.16 20.82
C PRO A 175 5.53 -28.80 19.84
N HIS A 176 5.85 -28.09 18.75
CA HIS A 176 6.70 -28.51 17.61
C HIS A 176 6.07 -29.38 16.51
N GLU A 177 4.77 -29.69 16.58
CA GLU A 177 4.09 -30.34 15.45
C GLU A 177 3.65 -29.31 14.40
N SER A 178 3.72 -29.70 13.13
CA SER A 178 3.26 -28.85 12.03
C SER A 178 1.73 -28.75 12.06
N LEU A 179 1.20 -27.52 12.00
CA LEU A 179 -0.23 -27.29 11.82
C LEU A 179 -0.71 -27.94 10.50
N ALA A 180 -1.55 -28.97 10.63
CA ALA A 180 -2.22 -29.62 9.51
C ALA A 180 -3.73 -29.32 9.58
N PRO A 181 -4.18 -28.17 9.05
CA PRO A 181 -5.59 -27.82 9.10
C PRO A 181 -6.41 -28.69 8.13
N GLY A 182 -7.69 -28.85 8.42
CA GLY A 182 -8.63 -29.55 7.53
C GLY A 182 -8.99 -28.67 6.33
N TRP A 183 -8.16 -28.68 5.29
CA TRP A 183 -8.33 -27.83 4.12
C TRP A 183 -9.69 -28.00 3.44
N THR A 184 -10.40 -26.89 3.23
CA THR A 184 -11.51 -26.79 2.27
C THR A 184 -10.98 -26.47 0.87
N ASP A 185 -11.78 -26.73 -0.17
CA ASP A 185 -11.40 -26.39 -1.56
C ASP A 185 -11.03 -24.90 -1.70
N ALA A 186 -11.78 -24.02 -1.02
CA ALA A 186 -11.53 -22.58 -1.03
C ALA A 186 -10.23 -22.22 -0.31
N SER A 187 -9.99 -22.74 0.89
CA SER A 187 -8.77 -22.47 1.65
C SER A 187 -7.52 -23.04 0.97
N ALA A 188 -7.58 -24.27 0.44
CA ALA A 188 -6.47 -24.89 -0.27
C ALA A 188 -6.11 -24.11 -1.54
N SER A 189 -7.13 -23.67 -2.29
CA SER A 189 -6.94 -22.87 -3.49
C SER A 189 -6.33 -21.49 -3.20
N LEU A 190 -6.61 -20.92 -2.03
CA LEU A 190 -6.07 -19.64 -1.59
C LEU A 190 -4.63 -19.80 -1.08
N TRP A 191 -4.38 -20.82 -0.25
CA TRP A 191 -3.06 -21.20 0.25
C TRP A 191 -2.07 -21.50 -0.88
N ASN A 192 -2.45 -22.38 -1.81
CA ASN A 192 -1.61 -22.72 -2.96
C ASN A 192 -1.33 -21.50 -3.84
N PHE A 193 -2.30 -20.60 -3.99
CA PHE A 193 -2.08 -19.35 -4.71
C PHE A 193 -1.09 -18.45 -3.97
N ALA A 194 -1.29 -18.21 -2.68
CA ALA A 194 -0.42 -17.36 -1.89
C ALA A 194 1.04 -17.88 -1.88
N HIS A 195 1.24 -19.19 -1.74
CA HIS A 195 2.56 -19.81 -1.81
C HIS A 195 3.20 -19.73 -3.20
N ASN A 196 2.43 -19.99 -4.27
CA ASN A 196 2.93 -19.83 -5.64
C ASN A 196 3.30 -18.37 -5.93
N VAL A 197 2.49 -17.43 -5.46
CA VAL A 197 2.71 -15.99 -5.58
C VAL A 197 3.93 -15.57 -4.77
N MET A 198 4.10 -16.05 -3.54
CA MET A 198 5.26 -15.74 -2.71
C MET A 198 6.54 -16.25 -3.35
N THR A 199 6.50 -17.45 -3.94
CA THR A 199 7.65 -18.08 -4.60
C THR A 199 8.04 -17.36 -5.90
N TRP A 200 7.07 -16.94 -6.73
CA TRP A 200 7.35 -16.46 -8.08
C TRP A 200 7.00 -14.99 -8.32
N LEU A 201 5.90 -14.48 -7.77
CA LEU A 201 5.46 -13.11 -8.02
C LEU A 201 6.38 -12.09 -7.33
N ILE A 202 6.75 -12.29 -6.08
CA ILE A 202 7.61 -11.35 -5.34
C ILE A 202 8.97 -11.15 -6.04
N PRO A 203 9.73 -12.21 -6.38
CA PRO A 203 11.00 -12.02 -7.08
C PRO A 203 10.82 -11.48 -8.50
N THR A 204 9.73 -11.82 -9.20
CA THR A 204 9.44 -11.24 -10.53
C THR A 204 9.11 -9.76 -10.45
N VAL A 205 8.33 -9.32 -9.45
CA VAL A 205 8.06 -7.89 -9.20
C VAL A 205 9.35 -7.14 -8.88
N PHE A 206 10.21 -7.70 -8.02
CA PHE A 206 11.52 -7.10 -7.73
C PHE A 206 12.38 -6.98 -8.99
N ALA A 207 12.51 -8.06 -9.77
CA ALA A 207 13.29 -8.08 -11.00
C ALA A 207 12.73 -7.10 -12.04
N LEU A 208 11.40 -7.01 -12.17
CA LEU A 208 10.72 -6.09 -13.08
C LEU A 208 10.96 -4.64 -12.66
N CYS A 209 10.80 -4.31 -11.37
CA CYS A 209 11.05 -2.97 -10.85
C CYS A 209 12.51 -2.56 -11.03
N LEU A 210 13.45 -3.48 -10.81
CA LEU A 210 14.88 -3.26 -11.05
C LEU A 210 15.17 -3.02 -12.54
N ALA A 211 14.59 -3.82 -13.43
CA ALA A 211 14.75 -3.65 -14.88
C ALA A 211 14.19 -2.30 -15.35
N MET A 212 13.01 -1.90 -14.85
CA MET A 212 12.42 -0.60 -15.12
C MET A 212 13.26 0.55 -14.56
N TRP A 213 13.84 0.39 -13.37
CA TRP A 213 14.76 1.37 -12.80
C TRP A 213 15.99 1.56 -13.67
N LEU A 214 16.63 0.48 -14.11
CA LEU A 214 17.81 0.53 -14.98
C LEU A 214 17.48 1.15 -16.34
N ALA A 215 16.34 0.78 -16.93
CA ALA A 215 15.86 1.39 -18.17
C ALA A 215 15.60 2.91 -17.98
N GLY A 216 14.92 3.28 -16.90
CA GLY A 216 14.64 4.66 -16.54
C GLY A 216 15.92 5.45 -16.25
N PHE A 217 16.90 4.87 -15.58
CA PHE A 217 18.19 5.49 -15.31
C PHE A 217 18.96 5.79 -16.60
N ARG A 218 19.00 4.84 -17.54
CA ARG A 218 19.57 5.08 -18.89
C ARG A 218 18.81 6.18 -19.62
N TRP A 219 17.48 6.19 -19.52
CA TRP A 219 16.63 7.19 -20.14
C TRP A 219 16.81 8.60 -19.57
N ARG A 220 16.99 8.73 -18.25
CA ARG A 220 17.24 10.01 -17.57
C ARG A 220 18.61 10.60 -17.94
N ARG A 221 19.59 9.75 -18.22
CA ARG A 221 20.95 10.17 -18.65
C ARG A 221 21.08 10.48 -20.14
N ALA A 222 20.10 10.11 -20.96
CA ALA A 222 20.13 10.44 -22.39
C ALA A 222 19.98 11.96 -22.58
N THR A 223 21.00 12.59 -23.13
CA THR A 223 21.11 14.05 -23.35
C THR A 223 20.28 14.57 -24.52
N GLU A 224 19.69 13.67 -25.32
CA GLU A 224 18.98 14.07 -26.52
C GLU A 224 17.60 14.68 -26.22
N PRO A 225 17.24 15.81 -26.88
CA PRO A 225 15.92 16.40 -26.75
C PRO A 225 14.85 15.39 -27.18
N PRO A 226 13.75 15.25 -26.41
CA PRO A 226 12.75 14.21 -26.65
C PRO A 226 12.02 14.43 -27.98
N HIS A 227 12.41 13.71 -29.03
CA HIS A 227 11.69 13.67 -30.31
C HIS A 227 10.81 12.42 -30.40
N GLY A 228 9.59 12.55 -30.95
CA GLY A 228 8.67 11.44 -31.22
C GLY A 228 8.27 10.61 -29.99
N LEU A 229 8.68 9.34 -29.95
CA LEU A 229 8.36 8.36 -28.89
C LEU A 229 8.75 8.82 -27.48
N ASN A 230 9.82 9.63 -27.37
CA ASN A 230 10.27 10.15 -26.09
C ASN A 230 9.30 11.21 -25.52
N ALA A 231 8.64 11.99 -26.38
CA ALA A 231 7.64 12.97 -25.97
C ALA A 231 6.30 12.33 -25.60
N THR A 232 5.94 11.21 -26.24
CA THR A 232 4.76 10.44 -25.83
C THR A 232 4.98 9.76 -24.48
N MET A 233 6.18 9.23 -24.24
CA MET A 233 6.52 8.57 -22.98
C MET A 233 6.53 9.55 -21.79
N THR A 234 7.09 10.75 -21.95
CA THR A 234 7.03 11.78 -20.90
C THR A 234 5.60 12.19 -20.58
N ARG A 235 4.72 12.29 -21.60
CA ARG A 235 3.29 12.57 -21.39
C ARG A 235 2.62 11.45 -20.60
N VAL A 236 2.82 10.18 -20.99
CA VAL A 236 2.25 9.01 -20.28
C VAL A 236 2.71 8.96 -18.83
N VAL A 237 4.01 9.14 -18.58
CA VAL A 237 4.58 9.15 -17.21
C VAL A 237 3.97 10.31 -16.40
N SER A 238 3.90 11.51 -16.98
CA SER A 238 3.30 12.68 -16.32
C SER A 238 1.83 12.46 -15.98
N THR A 239 1.07 11.83 -16.88
CA THR A 239 -0.33 11.46 -16.67
C THR A 239 -0.43 10.43 -15.55
N ALA A 240 0.37 9.36 -15.61
CA ALA A 240 0.39 8.32 -14.59
C ALA A 240 0.73 8.87 -13.20
N LEU A 241 1.72 9.76 -13.08
CA LEU A 241 2.05 10.42 -11.81
C LEU A 241 0.87 11.20 -11.20
N THR A 242 -0.03 11.71 -12.03
CA THR A 242 -1.20 12.49 -11.59
C THR A 242 -2.37 11.58 -11.20
N TYR A 243 -2.61 10.51 -11.96
CA TYR A 243 -3.80 9.67 -11.78
C TYR A 243 -3.59 8.44 -10.89
N LEU A 244 -2.37 7.93 -10.75
CA LEU A 244 -2.10 6.76 -9.93
C LEU A 244 -2.44 6.94 -8.43
N PRO A 245 -2.22 8.11 -7.81
CA PRO A 245 -2.69 8.32 -6.44
C PRO A 245 -4.22 8.18 -6.29
N TYR A 246 -4.99 8.59 -7.30
CA TYR A 246 -6.45 8.38 -7.31
C TYR A 246 -6.80 6.90 -7.49
N ALA A 247 -6.04 6.15 -8.29
CA ALA A 247 -6.24 4.71 -8.42
C ALA A 247 -5.98 3.99 -7.08
N SER A 248 -4.93 4.37 -6.35
CA SER A 248 -4.67 3.88 -4.99
C SER A 248 -5.81 4.26 -4.03
N LEU A 249 -6.30 5.49 -4.09
CA LEU A 249 -7.44 5.92 -3.28
C LEU A 249 -8.72 5.15 -3.62
N ALA A 250 -8.95 4.82 -4.90
CA ALA A 250 -10.08 4.00 -5.32
C ALA A 250 -9.98 2.57 -4.76
N LEU A 251 -8.78 2.00 -4.67
CA LEU A 251 -8.56 0.71 -3.99
C LEU A 251 -8.85 0.79 -2.49
N VAL A 252 -8.45 1.88 -1.83
CA VAL A 252 -8.81 2.12 -0.43
C VAL A 252 -10.32 2.25 -0.26
N ALA A 253 -10.99 3.02 -1.11
CA ALA A 253 -12.45 3.17 -1.09
C ALA A 253 -13.16 1.83 -1.33
N TYR A 254 -12.64 1.01 -2.25
CA TYR A 254 -13.11 -0.37 -2.44
C TYR A 254 -12.93 -1.20 -1.17
N ALA A 255 -11.79 -1.13 -0.49
CA ALA A 255 -11.55 -1.85 0.76
C ALA A 255 -12.53 -1.45 1.87
N VAL A 256 -12.84 -0.15 2.01
CA VAL A 256 -13.86 0.36 2.93
C VAL A 256 -15.24 -0.19 2.58
N TRP A 257 -15.64 -0.04 1.32
CA TRP A 257 -16.95 -0.50 0.86
C TRP A 257 -17.12 -2.00 1.07
N ARG A 258 -16.11 -2.80 0.73
CA ARG A 258 -16.13 -4.25 0.97
C ARG A 258 -16.16 -4.59 2.45
N THR A 259 -15.41 -3.89 3.30
CA THR A 259 -15.44 -4.09 4.75
C THR A 259 -16.83 -3.79 5.33
N ALA A 260 -17.48 -2.73 4.86
CA ALA A 260 -18.85 -2.38 5.27
C ALA A 260 -19.89 -3.43 4.83
N MET A 261 -19.66 -4.10 3.70
CA MET A 261 -20.51 -5.18 3.19
C MET A 261 -20.31 -6.52 3.90
N LEU A 262 -19.22 -6.72 4.64
CA LEU A 262 -19.07 -7.89 5.50
C LEU A 262 -20.05 -7.77 6.67
N GLY A 263 -21.16 -8.52 6.60
CA GLY A 263 -22.26 -8.40 7.53
C GLY A 263 -21.82 -8.51 8.99
N ARG A 264 -22.11 -7.49 9.80
CA ARG A 264 -21.78 -7.48 11.24
C ARG A 264 -22.45 -8.63 12.01
N LEU A 265 -23.58 -9.11 11.50
CA LEU A 265 -24.39 -10.17 12.10
C LEU A 265 -23.94 -11.59 11.71
N SER A 266 -23.11 -11.74 10.67
CA SER A 266 -22.60 -13.05 10.24
C SER A 266 -21.11 -13.13 10.56
N VAL A 267 -20.74 -13.96 11.53
CA VAL A 267 -19.33 -14.20 11.90
C VAL A 267 -18.55 -14.89 10.78
N GLY A 268 -19.24 -15.61 9.90
CA GLY A 268 -18.67 -16.30 8.74
C GLY A 268 -18.56 -15.47 7.47
N ALA A 269 -18.95 -14.18 7.48
CA ALA A 269 -18.88 -13.34 6.29
C ALA A 269 -17.42 -13.06 5.93
N HIS A 270 -16.97 -13.57 4.78
CA HIS A 270 -15.59 -13.43 4.30
C HIS A 270 -15.53 -12.99 2.83
N ILE A 271 -14.35 -12.56 2.40
CA ILE A 271 -14.09 -12.32 0.97
C ILE A 271 -13.88 -13.66 0.26
N GLY A 272 -14.50 -13.84 -0.92
CA GLY A 272 -14.34 -15.07 -1.67
C GLY A 272 -12.90 -15.24 -2.18
N ALA A 273 -12.41 -16.47 -2.27
CA ALA A 273 -11.03 -16.75 -2.69
C ALA A 273 -10.66 -16.13 -4.04
N ASN A 274 -11.57 -16.18 -5.03
CA ASN A 274 -11.35 -15.54 -6.32
C ASN A 274 -11.27 -14.01 -6.22
N GLN A 275 -12.06 -13.39 -5.35
CA GLN A 275 -12.00 -11.94 -5.12
C GLN A 275 -10.67 -11.55 -4.48
N ALA A 276 -10.18 -12.32 -3.52
CA ALA A 276 -8.88 -12.10 -2.89
C ALA A 276 -7.73 -12.22 -3.90
N LYS A 277 -7.76 -13.23 -4.77
CA LYS A 277 -6.77 -13.40 -5.86
C LYS A 277 -6.75 -12.21 -6.82
N VAL A 278 -7.93 -11.79 -7.28
CA VAL A 278 -8.07 -10.63 -8.17
C VAL A 278 -7.55 -9.37 -7.49
N LEU A 279 -7.86 -9.18 -6.21
CA LEU A 279 -7.37 -8.04 -5.43
C LEU A 279 -5.84 -8.00 -5.41
N VAL A 280 -5.15 -9.12 -5.15
CA VAL A 280 -3.68 -9.19 -5.18
C VAL A 280 -3.11 -8.82 -6.56
N LEU A 281 -3.71 -9.34 -7.63
CA LEU A 281 -3.26 -9.03 -9.00
C LEU A 281 -3.44 -7.55 -9.35
N VAL A 282 -4.59 -6.97 -9.02
CA VAL A 282 -4.87 -5.54 -9.23
C VAL A 282 -3.91 -4.69 -8.40
N CYS A 283 -3.70 -5.06 -7.14
CA CYS A 283 -2.75 -4.37 -6.27
C CYS A 283 -1.32 -4.40 -6.84
N THR A 284 -0.85 -5.57 -7.26
CA THR A 284 0.47 -5.74 -7.88
C THR A 284 0.61 -4.86 -9.11
N LEU A 285 -0.40 -4.83 -9.98
CA LEU A 285 -0.40 -4.00 -11.18
C LEU A 285 -0.26 -2.51 -10.85
N VAL A 286 -1.05 -1.99 -9.90
CA VAL A 286 -1.01 -0.57 -9.51
C VAL A 286 0.36 -0.19 -8.94
N VAL A 287 0.91 -1.03 -8.07
CA VAL A 287 2.23 -0.80 -7.45
C VAL A 287 3.34 -0.82 -8.51
N VAL A 288 3.30 -1.77 -9.45
CA VAL A 288 4.26 -1.83 -10.58
C VAL A 288 4.14 -0.59 -11.48
N LEU A 289 2.92 -0.10 -11.75
CA LEU A 289 2.72 1.12 -12.54
C LEU A 289 3.25 2.38 -11.83
N GLN A 290 3.08 2.46 -10.50
CA GLN A 290 3.66 3.52 -9.68
C GLN A 290 5.19 3.46 -9.67
N SER A 291 5.77 2.27 -9.51
CA SER A 291 7.21 2.03 -9.63
C SER A 291 7.74 2.41 -11.02
N ALA A 292 7.04 2.04 -12.09
CA ALA A 292 7.40 2.42 -13.45
C ALA A 292 7.41 3.95 -13.61
N SER A 293 6.34 4.61 -13.14
CA SER A 293 6.21 6.07 -13.22
C SER A 293 7.34 6.77 -12.47
N LEU A 294 7.68 6.27 -11.28
CA LEU A 294 8.85 6.73 -10.53
C LEU A 294 10.17 6.33 -11.17
N SER A 295 10.27 5.28 -11.96
CA SER A 295 11.52 4.94 -12.65
C SER A 295 11.76 5.84 -13.84
N PHE A 296 10.70 6.31 -14.49
CA PHE A 296 10.82 7.11 -15.71
C PHE A 296 10.72 8.62 -15.46
N SER A 297 10.17 9.11 -14.34
CA SER A 297 10.08 10.57 -14.12
C SER A 297 11.42 11.30 -14.28
N ARG A 298 11.54 12.25 -15.21
CA ARG A 298 12.77 13.06 -15.31
C ARG A 298 12.79 14.02 -14.12
N GLY A 299 13.75 13.83 -13.21
CA GLY A 299 14.09 14.82 -12.19
C GLY A 299 15.18 15.74 -12.73
N ASP A 300 15.41 16.88 -12.07
CA ASP A 300 16.63 17.68 -12.24
C ASP A 300 17.81 16.90 -11.62
N ASP A 301 18.21 15.82 -12.27
CA ASP A 301 19.40 15.02 -11.91
C ASP A 301 20.70 15.73 -12.38
N ARG A 302 20.60 17.00 -12.82
CA ARG A 302 21.77 17.80 -13.21
C ARG A 302 22.50 18.21 -11.94
N PRO A 303 23.82 17.92 -11.83
CA PRO A 303 24.60 18.50 -10.73
C PRO A 303 24.44 20.03 -10.78
N PRO A 304 24.33 20.70 -9.62
CA PRO A 304 24.30 22.15 -9.60
C PRO A 304 25.49 22.66 -10.39
N ALA A 305 25.22 23.44 -11.44
CA ALA A 305 26.27 24.15 -12.14
C ALA A 305 26.81 25.17 -11.15
N PHE A 306 27.92 24.83 -10.49
CA PHE A 306 28.76 25.83 -9.86
C PHE A 306 29.44 26.58 -11.02
N GLU A 307 28.73 27.54 -11.61
CA GLU A 307 29.40 28.58 -12.39
C GLU A 307 30.38 29.24 -11.41
N GLY A 308 31.67 29.05 -11.68
CA GLY A 308 32.73 29.73 -10.98
C GLY A 308 32.46 31.22 -11.09
N ASP A 309 32.33 31.87 -9.95
CA ASP A 309 32.38 33.31 -9.81
C ASP A 309 33.82 33.76 -10.17
N ASP A 310 34.15 33.72 -11.47
CA ASP A 310 35.35 34.33 -12.04
C ASP A 310 35.11 35.85 -12.12
N GLY A 311 34.93 36.43 -10.93
CA GLY A 311 34.41 37.78 -10.75
C GLY A 311 35.18 38.60 -9.72
N VAL A 312 36.47 38.33 -9.49
CA VAL A 312 37.33 39.24 -8.71
C VAL A 312 38.68 39.44 -9.42
N THR A 313 38.69 40.37 -10.38
CA THR A 313 39.88 41.17 -10.65
C THR A 313 39.65 42.56 -10.06
N ARG A 314 40.31 42.84 -8.94
CA ARG A 314 40.75 44.18 -8.54
C ARG A 314 42.07 44.07 -7.79
#